data_AF-A0A7S0AIS2-F1
#
_entry.id   AF-A0A7S0AIS2-F1
#
_cell.length_a   1.000
_cell.length_b   1.000
_cell.length_c   1.000
_cell.angle_alpha   90.00
_cell.angle_beta   90.00
_cell.angle_gamma   90.00
#
_symmetry.space_group_name_H-M   'P 1'
#
loop_
_entity.id
_entity.type
_entity.pdbx_description
1 polymer ?
#
loop_
_entity_poly.entity_id
_entity_poly.type
_entity_poly.pdbx_seq_one_letter_code
_entity_poly.pdbx_strand_id
1 'polypeptide(L)'
;HIKVCQFLFENGAKHDVRRENGQGWTPFAVAAVQKRDEVVRWLALNGALCADDNSDVEGHRIYPKNKSSDMRYWSKNDADKTCSRLVEWATDVTRTLSSLVTFLHGTLPGNGRQCTPQCLSGHPGIRKHIVDCVGLEVTQKRHLHILRQVKDVLPSFINR
;
A
#
# COMPACT_ATOMS: atom_id res chain seq x y z
N HIS A 1 -8.60 9.04 11.32
CA HIS A 1 -8.06 8.29 12.46
C HIS A 1 -7.95 6.83 12.05
N ILE A 2 -6.74 6.27 11.99
CA ILE A 2 -6.55 4.91 11.44
C ILE A 2 -7.26 3.82 12.25
N LYS A 3 -7.25 3.91 13.58
CA LYS A 3 -7.92 2.93 14.47
C LYS A 3 -9.43 2.81 14.20
N VAL A 4 -10.08 3.94 13.91
CA VAL A 4 -11.51 3.96 13.57
C VAL A 4 -11.75 3.32 12.20
N CYS A 5 -10.88 3.59 11.21
CA CYS A 5 -10.96 2.95 9.91
C CYS A 5 -10.82 1.43 10.00
N GLN A 6 -9.87 0.95 10.81
CA GLN A 6 -9.65 -0.47 11.07
C GLN A 6 -10.86 -1.11 11.76
N PHE A 7 -11.37 -0.47 12.83
CA PHE A 7 -12.57 -0.94 13.52
C PHE A 7 -13.77 -1.07 12.58
N LEU A 8 -14.04 -0.05 11.74
CA LEU A 8 -15.15 -0.09 10.79
C LEU A 8 -14.98 -1.21 9.76
N PHE A 9 -13.75 -1.42 9.29
CA PHE A 9 -13.42 -2.46 8.32
C PHE A 9 -13.66 -3.88 8.89
N GLU A 10 -13.28 -4.10 10.14
CA GLU A 10 -13.53 -5.35 10.85
C GLU A 10 -15.03 -5.57 11.14
N ASN A 11 -15.80 -4.49 11.31
CA ASN A 11 -17.24 -4.51 11.57
C ASN A 11 -18.11 -4.45 10.29
N GLY A 12 -17.57 -4.84 9.14
CA GLY A 12 -18.36 -5.04 7.91
C GLY A 12 -18.14 -4.02 6.79
N ALA A 13 -17.36 -2.95 7.01
CA ALA A 13 -17.06 -1.95 5.97
C ALA A 13 -16.01 -2.43 4.94
N LYS A 14 -15.66 -3.72 4.92
CA LYS A 14 -14.66 -4.30 3.99
C LYS A 14 -15.02 -4.09 2.53
N HIS A 15 -16.31 -4.16 2.18
CA HIS A 15 -16.79 -3.94 0.82
C HIS A 15 -16.92 -2.44 0.47
N ASP A 16 -16.91 -1.57 1.47
CA ASP A 16 -17.08 -0.11 1.31
C ASP A 16 -15.77 0.64 1.09
N VAL A 17 -14.62 -0.04 1.14
CA VAL A 17 -13.29 0.55 0.91
C VAL A 17 -13.18 1.28 -0.43
N ARG A 18 -13.96 0.84 -1.43
CA ARG A 18 -14.04 1.43 -2.78
C ARG A 18 -15.33 2.24 -3.01
N ARG A 19 -16.28 2.21 -2.08
CA ARG A 19 -17.59 2.81 -2.28
C ARG A 19 -17.46 4.34 -2.32
N GLU A 20 -18.00 4.93 -3.37
CA GLU A 20 -18.08 6.37 -3.52
C GLU A 20 -19.25 6.93 -2.70
N ASN A 21 -19.07 8.12 -2.13
CA ASN A 21 -20.19 8.90 -1.59
C ASN A 21 -21.02 9.53 -2.72
N GLY A 22 -22.13 10.21 -2.38
CA GLY A 22 -22.98 10.90 -3.37
C GLY A 22 -22.30 12.00 -4.19
N GLN A 23 -21.07 12.39 -3.83
CA GLN A 23 -20.25 13.36 -4.55
C GLN A 23 -19.14 12.67 -5.39
N GLY A 24 -19.10 11.34 -5.43
CA GLY A 24 -18.10 10.57 -6.18
C GLY A 24 -16.76 10.42 -5.46
N TRP A 25 -16.68 10.68 -4.15
CA TRP A 25 -15.44 10.54 -3.38
C TRP A 25 -15.33 9.16 -2.76
N THR A 26 -14.17 8.53 -2.95
CA THR A 26 -13.78 7.30 -2.27
C THR A 26 -13.11 7.62 -0.92
N PRO A 27 -13.08 6.67 0.04
CA PRO A 27 -12.28 6.81 1.26
C PRO A 27 -10.82 7.15 0.99
N PHE A 28 -10.26 6.63 -0.11
CA PHE A 28 -8.91 6.92 -0.56
C PHE A 28 -8.73 8.38 -0.98
N ALA A 29 -9.60 8.89 -1.85
CA ALA A 29 -9.56 10.27 -2.33
C ALA A 29 -9.63 11.28 -1.16
N VAL A 30 -10.51 11.02 -0.19
CA VAL A 30 -10.63 11.85 1.02
C VAL A 30 -9.34 11.80 1.87
N ALA A 31 -8.77 10.61 2.07
CA ALA A 31 -7.53 10.45 2.83
C ALA A 31 -6.32 11.13 2.15
N ALA A 32 -6.26 11.08 0.81
CA ALA A 32 -5.23 11.71 0.01
C ALA A 32 -5.28 13.24 0.11
N VAL A 33 -6.47 13.85 0.00
CA VAL A 33 -6.63 15.31 0.17
C VAL A 33 -6.30 15.75 1.59
N GLN A 34 -6.67 14.96 2.59
CA GLN A 34 -6.32 15.25 3.99
C GLN A 34 -4.85 14.94 4.35
N LYS A 35 -4.01 14.50 3.39
CA LYS A 35 -2.59 14.19 3.60
C LYS A 35 -2.35 13.16 4.72
N ARG A 36 -3.26 12.18 4.85
CA ARG A 36 -3.20 11.16 5.91
C ARG A 36 -2.50 9.90 5.40
N ASP A 37 -1.18 9.92 5.33
CA ASP A 37 -0.40 8.83 4.72
C ASP A 37 -0.65 7.46 5.34
N GLU A 38 -0.80 7.39 6.66
CA GLU A 38 -1.07 6.14 7.37
C GLU A 38 -2.38 5.50 6.88
N VAL A 39 -3.41 6.33 6.68
CA VAL A 39 -4.73 5.89 6.20
C VAL A 39 -4.65 5.53 4.72
N VAL A 40 -3.93 6.32 3.91
CA VAL A 40 -3.71 6.08 2.48
C VAL A 40 -2.99 4.75 2.24
N ARG A 41 -1.89 4.49 2.97
CA ARG A 41 -1.13 3.22 2.89
C ARG A 41 -2.00 2.04 3.28
N TRP A 42 -2.73 2.16 4.39
CA TRP A 42 -3.60 1.09 4.86
C TRP A 42 -4.76 0.82 3.88
N LEU A 43 -5.40 1.86 3.34
CA LEU A 43 -6.46 1.72 2.32
C LEU A 43 -5.92 1.08 1.04
N ALA A 44 -4.74 1.50 0.58
CA ALA A 44 -4.08 0.91 -0.59
C ALA A 44 -3.87 -0.60 -0.40
N LEU A 45 -3.28 -1.01 0.74
CA LEU A 45 -3.06 -2.42 1.09
C LEU A 45 -4.37 -3.23 1.17
N ASN A 46 -5.47 -2.60 1.59
CA ASN A 46 -6.79 -3.24 1.62
C ASN A 46 -7.51 -3.22 0.26
N GLY A 47 -6.83 -2.82 -0.81
CA GLY A 47 -7.33 -2.89 -2.19
C GLY A 47 -8.22 -1.71 -2.58
N ALA A 48 -8.06 -0.54 -1.96
CA ALA A 48 -8.79 0.67 -2.38
C ALA A 48 -8.46 1.10 -3.82
N LEU A 49 -7.24 0.83 -4.27
CA LEU A 49 -6.75 1.21 -5.60
C LEU A 49 -6.84 0.07 -6.62
N CYS A 50 -6.47 -1.14 -6.22
CA CYS A 50 -6.51 -2.29 -7.12
C CYS A 50 -7.95 -2.65 -7.42
N ALA A 51 -8.28 -2.96 -8.66
CA ALA A 51 -9.50 -3.70 -8.94
C ALA A 51 -9.23 -5.20 -8.75
N ASP A 52 -10.29 -6.00 -8.76
CA ASP A 52 -10.23 -7.46 -8.77
C ASP A 52 -9.23 -8.01 -9.81
N ASP A 53 -8.88 -9.29 -9.67
CA ASP A 53 -7.66 -10.01 -10.11
C ASP A 53 -7.15 -9.82 -11.57
N ASN A 54 -7.68 -8.89 -12.36
CA ASN A 54 -7.21 -8.57 -13.70
C ASN A 54 -7.52 -7.14 -14.22
N SER A 55 -7.85 -6.15 -13.37
CA SER A 55 -8.16 -4.79 -13.86
C SER A 55 -7.26 -3.69 -13.28
N ASP A 56 -6.87 -2.76 -14.15
CA ASP A 56 -6.05 -1.60 -13.82
C ASP A 56 -6.69 -0.75 -12.72
N VAL A 57 -5.86 0.01 -11.98
CA VAL A 57 -6.36 1.02 -11.04
C VAL A 57 -7.17 2.03 -11.83
N GLU A 58 -8.48 2.08 -11.63
CA GLU A 58 -9.31 3.06 -12.31
C GLU A 58 -9.01 4.46 -11.75
N GLY A 59 -8.62 5.41 -12.60
CA GLY A 59 -8.23 6.76 -12.17
C GLY A 59 -9.31 7.51 -11.37
N HIS A 60 -10.59 7.17 -11.56
CA HIS A 60 -11.70 7.74 -10.79
C HIS A 60 -11.74 7.29 -9.31
N ARG A 61 -10.93 6.30 -8.92
CA ARG A 61 -10.78 5.90 -7.50
C ARG A 61 -9.80 6.80 -6.76
N ILE A 62 -8.88 7.43 -7.51
CA ILE A 62 -7.91 8.42 -7.02
C ILE A 62 -8.55 9.80 -7.02
N TYR A 63 -9.28 10.13 -8.09
CA TYR A 63 -9.90 11.44 -8.31
C TYR A 63 -11.44 11.32 -8.32
N PRO A 64 -12.18 12.19 -7.60
CA PRO A 64 -13.63 12.10 -7.56
C PRO A 64 -14.26 12.27 -8.95
N LYS A 65 -15.31 11.49 -9.24
CA LYS A 65 -16.00 11.52 -10.55
C LYS A 65 -16.67 12.86 -10.86
N ASN A 66 -17.24 13.51 -9.84
CA ASN A 66 -18.05 14.69 -10.06
C ASN A 66 -17.19 15.96 -10.01
N LYS A 67 -16.98 16.59 -11.17
CA LYS A 67 -16.30 17.91 -11.30
C LYS A 67 -17.19 19.08 -10.86
N SER A 68 -18.28 18.82 -10.12
CA SER A 68 -19.22 19.86 -9.69
C SER A 68 -18.46 20.98 -8.97
N SER A 69 -18.87 22.20 -9.27
CA SER A 69 -18.23 23.50 -9.05
C SER A 69 -17.80 23.85 -7.62
N ASP A 70 -18.00 22.96 -6.65
CA ASP A 70 -17.50 23.09 -5.27
C ASP A 70 -16.08 22.53 -5.09
N MET A 71 -15.33 22.48 -6.19
CA MET A 71 -13.90 22.16 -6.31
C MET A 71 -12.99 23.21 -5.63
N ARG A 72 -13.43 23.83 -4.53
CA ARG A 72 -12.61 24.73 -3.70
C ARG A 72 -11.77 23.98 -2.65
N TYR A 73 -12.12 22.72 -2.34
CA TYR A 73 -11.42 21.89 -1.34
C TYR A 73 -10.52 20.81 -1.94
N TRP A 74 -10.52 20.63 -3.27
CA TRP A 74 -9.64 19.68 -3.94
C TRP A 74 -8.41 20.40 -4.48
N SER A 75 -7.27 20.26 -3.80
CA SER A 75 -5.97 20.61 -4.36
C SER A 75 -5.42 19.37 -5.07
N LYS A 76 -5.48 19.36 -6.41
CA LYS A 76 -4.87 18.29 -7.23
C LYS A 76 -3.43 18.03 -6.78
N ASN A 77 -2.68 19.10 -6.52
CA ASN A 77 -1.31 19.03 -6.01
C ASN A 77 -1.16 18.26 -4.68
N ASP A 78 -2.14 18.31 -3.78
CA ASP A 78 -2.05 17.63 -2.49
C ASP A 78 -2.31 16.12 -2.61
N ALA A 79 -3.26 15.73 -3.46
CA ALA A 79 -3.48 14.34 -3.79
C ALA A 79 -2.28 13.75 -4.55
N ASP A 80 -1.73 14.49 -5.53
CA ASP A 80 -0.57 14.07 -6.31
C ASP A 80 0.67 13.89 -5.41
N LYS A 81 0.94 14.82 -4.49
CA LYS A 81 2.02 14.69 -3.49
C LYS A 81 1.85 13.43 -2.63
N THR A 82 0.63 13.17 -2.18
CA THR A 82 0.35 11.99 -1.34
C THR A 82 0.50 10.70 -2.15
N CYS A 83 0.08 10.70 -3.41
CA CYS A 83 0.28 9.60 -4.34
C CYS A 83 1.77 9.36 -4.63
N SER A 84 2.57 10.41 -4.84
CA SER A 84 4.03 10.29 -5.00
C SER A 84 4.69 9.64 -3.78
N ARG A 85 4.31 10.07 -2.57
CA ARG A 85 4.81 9.48 -1.32
C ARG A 85 4.37 8.02 -1.14
N LEU A 86 3.19 7.66 -1.64
CA LEU A 86 2.72 6.28 -1.67
C LEU A 86 3.53 5.43 -2.64
N VAL A 87 3.87 5.95 -3.83
CA VAL A 87 4.74 5.27 -4.81
C VAL A 87 6.13 5.09 -4.23
N GLU A 88 6.75 6.13 -3.67
CA GLU A 88 8.05 6.05 -3.01
C GLU A 88 8.05 4.97 -1.94
N TRP A 89 7.05 4.97 -1.06
CA TRP A 89 6.90 3.94 -0.04
C TRP A 89 6.76 2.53 -0.65
N ALA A 90 5.94 2.35 -1.68
CA ALA A 90 5.80 1.06 -2.36
C ALA A 90 7.10 0.59 -3.02
N THR A 91 7.88 1.52 -3.60
CA THR A 91 9.21 1.21 -4.16
C THR A 91 10.20 0.79 -3.09
N ASP A 92 10.17 1.42 -1.92
CA ASP A 92 11.07 1.09 -0.82
C ASP A 92 10.76 -0.28 -0.20
N VAL A 93 9.48 -0.57 0.02
CA VAL A 93 9.02 -1.89 0.50
C VAL A 93 9.36 -3.00 -0.50
N THR A 94 9.15 -2.77 -1.80
CA THR A 94 9.50 -3.78 -2.82
C THR A 94 11.01 -3.98 -2.98
N ARG A 95 11.81 -2.90 -2.85
CA ARG A 95 13.28 -2.96 -2.89
C ARG A 95 13.86 -3.70 -1.71
N THR A 96 13.40 -3.42 -0.49
CA THR A 96 13.86 -4.09 0.73
C THR A 96 13.58 -5.58 0.69
N LEU A 97 12.39 -5.98 0.22
CA LEU A 97 12.06 -7.39 0.02
C LEU A 97 12.97 -8.06 -1.02
N SER A 98 13.23 -7.42 -2.16
CA SER A 98 14.18 -7.94 -3.16
C SER A 98 15.58 -8.17 -2.56
N SER A 99 16.06 -7.22 -1.74
CA SER A 99 17.35 -7.35 -1.07
C SER A 99 17.37 -8.46 -0.01
N LEU A 100 16.28 -8.63 0.76
CA LEU A 100 16.14 -9.70 1.75
C LEU A 100 16.09 -11.08 1.07
N VAL A 101 15.30 -11.22 0.00
CA VAL A 101 15.20 -12.46 -0.78
C VAL A 101 16.56 -12.82 -1.38
N THR A 102 17.31 -11.84 -1.90
CA THR A 102 18.66 -12.05 -2.42
C THR A 102 19.64 -12.46 -1.32
N PHE A 103 19.56 -11.83 -0.15
CA PHE A 103 20.35 -12.19 1.03
C PHE A 103 20.04 -13.61 1.54
N LEU A 104 18.77 -13.97 1.62
CA LEU A 104 18.33 -15.32 2.02
C LEU A 104 18.74 -16.39 0.99
N HIS A 105 18.66 -16.09 -0.31
CA HIS A 105 19.17 -16.98 -1.35
C HIS A 105 20.68 -17.12 -1.33
N GLY A 106 21.42 -16.04 -1.07
CA GLY A 106 22.89 -16.07 -0.93
C GLY A 106 23.37 -16.79 0.34
N THR A 107 22.48 -17.05 1.30
CA THR A 107 22.77 -17.76 2.57
C THR A 107 22.27 -19.20 2.59
N LEU A 108 21.60 -19.67 1.53
CA LEU A 108 21.24 -21.07 1.34
C LEU A 108 22.44 -21.86 0.78
N PRO A 109 23.10 -22.73 1.57
CA PRO A 109 24.09 -23.64 1.01
C PRO A 109 23.35 -24.63 0.11
N GLY A 110 23.88 -24.89 -1.09
CA GLY A 110 23.30 -25.80 -2.08
C GLY A 110 23.23 -27.27 -1.68
N ASN A 111 23.16 -27.60 -0.38
CA ASN A 111 22.98 -28.96 0.12
C ASN A 111 22.29 -28.97 1.50
N GLY A 112 20.99 -29.23 1.51
CA GLY A 112 20.31 -30.13 2.46
C GLY A 112 20.43 -29.94 3.98
N ARG A 113 20.98 -28.84 4.52
CA ARG A 113 20.99 -28.59 5.98
C ARG A 113 20.40 -27.22 6.30
N GLN A 114 19.33 -27.24 7.09
CA GLN A 114 18.67 -26.04 7.62
C GLN A 114 19.66 -25.30 8.53
N CYS A 115 20.23 -24.19 8.04
CA CYS A 115 21.00 -23.26 8.86
C CYS A 115 20.09 -22.10 9.27
N THR A 116 19.67 -22.07 10.54
CA THR A 116 19.22 -20.82 11.16
C THR A 116 20.42 -19.89 11.31
N PRO A 117 20.41 -18.64 10.81
CA PRO A 117 21.59 -17.79 10.81
C PRO A 117 21.98 -17.37 12.23
N GLN A 118 23.17 -17.75 12.68
CA GLN A 118 23.75 -17.32 13.96
C GLN A 118 23.97 -15.80 14.01
N CYS A 119 24.04 -15.12 12.85
CA CYS A 119 24.26 -13.69 12.70
C CYS A 119 23.08 -12.80 13.20
N LEU A 120 21.88 -13.37 13.31
CA LEU A 120 20.68 -12.64 13.79
C LEU A 120 20.41 -12.84 15.29
N SER A 121 21.25 -13.62 15.97
CA SER A 121 21.05 -13.97 17.38
C SER A 121 21.29 -12.80 18.36
N GLY A 122 21.98 -11.73 17.94
CA GLY A 122 22.36 -10.61 18.80
C GLY A 122 21.58 -9.30 18.62
N HIS A 123 20.72 -9.18 17.61
CA HIS A 123 20.08 -7.89 17.27
C HIS A 123 18.54 -7.99 17.23
N PRO A 124 17.85 -7.84 18.37
CA PRO A 124 16.39 -7.91 18.45
C PRO A 124 15.66 -6.86 17.60
N GLY A 125 16.28 -5.69 17.36
CA GLY A 125 15.73 -4.66 16.45
C GLY A 125 15.72 -5.10 14.98
N ILE A 126 16.81 -5.72 14.52
CA ILE A 126 16.90 -6.27 13.15
C ILE A 126 15.92 -7.43 13.01
N ARG A 127 15.79 -8.28 14.04
CA ARG A 127 14.79 -9.35 14.05
C ARG A 127 13.36 -8.81 14.03
N LYS A 128 13.05 -7.71 14.71
CA LYS A 128 11.73 -7.06 14.65
C LYS A 128 11.45 -6.50 13.27
N HIS A 129 12.40 -5.78 12.66
CA HIS A 129 12.25 -5.31 11.28
C HIS A 129 12.15 -6.45 10.26
N ILE A 130 12.92 -7.52 10.43
CA ILE A 130 12.81 -8.74 9.61
C ILE A 130 11.48 -9.44 9.88
N VAL A 131 10.99 -9.54 11.12
CA VAL A 131 9.69 -10.14 11.46
C VAL A 131 8.52 -9.26 11.01
N ASP A 132 8.68 -7.94 10.93
CA ASP A 132 7.69 -7.04 10.34
C ASP A 132 7.71 -7.14 8.80
N CYS A 133 8.89 -7.28 8.17
CA CYS A 133 9.07 -7.51 6.73
C CYS A 133 8.68 -8.93 6.27
N VAL A 134 8.98 -9.95 7.07
CA VAL A 134 8.58 -11.36 6.87
C VAL A 134 7.13 -11.55 7.34
N GLY A 135 6.66 -10.77 8.32
CA GLY A 135 5.26 -10.65 8.70
C GLY A 135 4.43 -10.11 7.53
N LEU A 136 5.00 -9.21 6.72
CA LEU A 136 4.46 -8.79 5.42
C LEU A 136 4.51 -9.92 4.35
N GLU A 137 5.54 -10.79 4.35
CA GLU A 137 5.60 -11.96 3.45
C GLU A 137 4.54 -13.03 3.79
N VAL A 138 4.28 -13.27 5.08
CA VAL A 138 3.32 -14.31 5.53
C VAL A 138 1.87 -13.82 5.46
N THR A 139 1.61 -12.51 5.65
CA THR A 139 0.23 -12.03 5.80
C THR A 139 -0.51 -11.64 4.52
N GLN A 140 0.12 -11.54 3.34
CA GLN A 140 -0.59 -11.69 2.05
C GLN A 140 0.32 -11.44 0.84
N LYS A 141 0.54 -12.47 -0.01
CA LYS A 141 0.96 -12.30 -1.42
C LYS A 141 0.19 -11.18 -2.14
N ARG A 142 -1.08 -10.99 -1.74
CA ARG A 142 -1.96 -9.92 -2.19
C ARG A 142 -1.41 -8.52 -1.90
N HIS A 143 -0.82 -8.25 -0.74
CA HIS A 143 -0.23 -6.94 -0.43
C HIS A 143 0.95 -6.62 -1.35
N LEU A 144 1.81 -7.59 -1.65
CA LEU A 144 2.92 -7.40 -2.60
C LEU A 144 2.42 -7.14 -4.02
N HIS A 145 1.40 -7.87 -4.45
CA HIS A 145 0.76 -7.65 -5.74
C HIS A 145 0.18 -6.24 -5.83
N ILE A 146 -0.54 -5.81 -4.79
CA ILE A 146 -1.09 -4.45 -4.67
C ILE A 146 0.03 -3.40 -4.73
N LEU A 147 1.12 -3.57 -3.98
CA LEU A 147 2.24 -2.63 -3.98
C LEU A 147 2.90 -2.52 -5.36
N ARG A 148 3.02 -3.63 -6.08
CA ARG A 148 3.52 -3.63 -7.45
C ARG A 148 2.59 -2.86 -8.38
N GLN A 149 1.27 -3.13 -8.32
CA GLN A 149 0.28 -2.40 -9.11
C GLN A 149 0.30 -0.89 -8.78
N VAL A 150 0.40 -0.51 -7.51
CA VAL A 150 0.50 0.89 -7.09
C VAL A 150 1.77 1.53 -7.67
N LYS A 151 2.91 0.85 -7.60
CA LYS A 151 4.17 1.34 -8.17
C LYS A 151 4.09 1.54 -9.68
N ASP A 152 3.43 0.64 -10.40
CA ASP A 152 3.44 0.63 -11.87
C ASP A 152 2.37 1.56 -12.47
N VAL A 153 1.19 1.64 -11.83
CA VAL A 153 0.02 2.29 -12.40
C VAL A 153 -0.15 3.73 -11.89
N LEU A 154 0.11 3.99 -10.60
CA LEU A 154 -0.12 5.31 -10.00
C LEU A 154 0.70 6.45 -10.64
N PRO A 155 1.96 6.26 -11.07
CA PRO A 155 2.73 7.32 -11.75
C PRO A 155 2.10 7.86 -13.03
N SER A 156 1.36 7.02 -13.77
CA SER A 156 0.65 7.45 -14.99
C SER A 156 -0.48 8.43 -14.71
N PHE A 157 -1.06 8.37 -13.51
CA PHE A 157 -2.14 9.26 -13.08
C PHE A 157 -1.63 10.59 -12.52
N ILE A 158 -0.47 10.56 -11.84
CA ILE A 158 0.18 11.77 -11.30
C ILE A 158 0.69 12.68 -12.44
N ASN A 159 1.20 12.10 -13.52
CA ASN A 159 1.81 12.85 -14.63
C ASN A 159 0.80 13.29 -15.71
N ARG A 160 -0.50 13.12 -15.49
CA ARG A 160 -1.58 13.43 -16.45
C ARG A 160 -2.33 14.70 -16.07
#